data_AF-T0PS52-F1
#
_entry.id   AF-T0PS52-F1
#
_cell.length_a   1.000
_cell.length_b   1.000
_cell.length_c   1.000
_cell.angle_alpha   90.00
_cell.angle_beta   90.00
_cell.angle_gamma   90.00
#
_symmetry.space_group_name_H-M   'P 1'
#
loop_
_entity.id
_entity.type
_entity.pdbx_description
1 polymer ?
#
loop_
_entity_poly.entity_id
_entity_poly.type
_entity_poly.pdbx_seq_one_letter_code
_entity_poly.pdbx_strand_id
1 'polypeptide(L)'
;MASPSSSPLTLGYRFAAKGLDPARASPAIPVVAVLLYVLYCALAYVVTFDVLLVRLRTLLAFGAALDAVAVAAKIGYVFVGMPMLYRHITQAEEGTDHAPALDACLLLLAPWALPLTFLYAATMPLQSLYGLCKPPPPVLEKPSIEYQAMTECKVCLEFYTAEKLAAYCDTCTTPCCIACFNNYLEHRLTSNETLCCPGCKNHLSPNLLASNAISFDTREACAAHCLTQDEQRICPRCHQLARKGSLRKRRVICDACKTTSCADCGKDYHLLPTCRDKAFERYCRETGPARAKG
;
A
#
# COMPACT_ATOMS: atom_id res chain seq x y z
N MET A 1 70.58 25.83 31.32
CA MET A 1 70.34 24.66 30.44
C MET A 1 69.34 23.75 31.13
N ALA A 2 68.07 23.86 30.78
CA ALA A 2 67.02 22.89 31.13
C ALA A 2 65.92 23.05 30.07
N SER A 3 65.72 22.01 29.29
CA SER A 3 64.78 21.94 28.16
C SER A 3 63.35 21.74 28.64
N PRO A 4 62.32 22.37 28.03
CA PRO A 4 60.94 21.97 28.28
C PRO A 4 60.57 20.80 27.37
N SER A 5 60.14 19.70 28.00
CA SER A 5 59.54 18.54 27.35
C SER A 5 58.10 18.87 26.90
N SER A 6 57.88 18.93 25.60
CA SER A 6 56.54 18.96 25.00
C SER A 6 55.85 17.61 25.15
N SER A 7 54.70 17.59 25.82
CA SER A 7 53.79 16.44 25.85
C SER A 7 52.87 16.46 24.62
N PRO A 8 52.50 15.29 24.06
CA PRO A 8 51.72 15.20 22.84
C PRO A 8 50.22 15.44 23.09
N LEU A 9 49.67 16.36 22.29
CA LEU A 9 48.31 16.44 21.76
C LEU A 9 47.30 15.40 22.28
N THR A 10 46.67 15.67 23.43
CA THR A 10 45.27 15.28 23.64
C THR A 10 44.40 16.18 22.79
N LEU A 11 44.10 15.73 21.57
CA LEU A 11 43.05 16.29 20.72
C LEU A 11 41.69 15.98 21.35
N GLY A 12 41.39 16.67 22.45
CA GLY A 12 40.10 16.64 23.10
C GLY A 12 39.07 17.20 22.12
N TYR A 13 38.21 16.34 21.62
CA TYR A 13 36.98 16.68 20.91
C TYR A 13 36.08 17.52 21.85
N ARG A 14 36.35 18.82 21.93
CA ARG A 14 35.41 19.81 22.46
C ARG A 14 34.37 20.07 21.37
N PHE A 15 33.39 19.18 21.24
CA PHE A 15 32.10 19.62 20.74
C PHE A 15 31.52 20.55 21.81
N ALA A 16 31.56 21.85 21.51
CA ALA A 16 30.85 22.85 22.28
C ALA A 16 29.35 22.47 22.29
N ALA A 17 28.91 21.95 23.42
CA ALA A 17 27.50 21.81 23.76
C ALA A 17 26.88 23.21 23.73
N LYS A 18 26.31 23.60 22.58
CA LYS A 18 25.31 24.65 22.55
C LYS A 18 24.18 24.17 23.46
N GLY A 19 23.97 24.89 24.56
CA GLY A 19 23.07 24.52 25.64
C GLY A 19 21.65 24.24 25.19
N LEU A 20 21.39 23.00 24.78
CA LEU A 20 20.07 22.42 24.89
C LEU A 20 19.92 21.97 26.34
N ASP A 21 19.11 22.71 27.08
CA ASP A 21 18.66 22.34 28.41
C ASP A 21 18.07 20.92 28.34
N PRO A 22 18.70 19.89 28.95
CA PRO A 22 18.22 18.51 28.86
C PRO A 22 16.81 18.35 29.47
N ALA A 23 16.41 19.27 30.34
CA ALA A 23 15.08 19.34 30.92
C ALA A 23 13.97 19.79 29.94
N ARG A 24 14.32 20.33 28.76
CA ARG A 24 13.37 20.80 27.73
C ARG A 24 13.35 19.96 26.47
N ALA A 25 14.19 18.93 26.36
CA ALA A 25 14.12 17.99 25.25
C ALA A 25 12.77 17.25 25.34
N SER A 26 11.85 17.60 24.44
CA SER A 26 10.55 16.93 24.34
C SER A 26 10.78 15.42 24.15
N PRO A 27 10.13 14.55 24.94
CA PRO A 27 10.26 13.08 24.82
C PRO A 27 9.82 12.56 23.44
N ALA A 28 9.25 13.41 22.58
CA ALA A 28 8.86 13.07 21.22
C ALA A 28 10.06 12.77 20.29
N ILE A 29 11.22 13.40 20.47
CA ILE A 29 12.37 13.24 19.57
C ILE A 29 12.96 11.81 19.61
N PRO A 30 13.25 11.21 20.79
CA PRO A 30 13.74 9.82 20.84
C PRO A 30 12.70 8.82 20.33
N VAL A 31 11.40 9.06 20.61
CA VAL A 31 10.32 8.18 20.12
C VAL A 31 10.24 8.18 18.60
N VAL A 32 10.33 9.35 17.95
CA VAL A 32 10.30 9.44 16.49
C VAL A 32 11.54 8.80 15.87
N ALA A 33 12.72 9.01 16.45
CA ALA A 33 13.96 8.38 15.96
C ALA A 33 13.92 6.85 16.08
N VAL A 34 13.43 6.31 17.20
CA VAL A 34 13.24 4.86 17.39
C VAL A 34 12.22 4.30 16.39
N LEU A 35 11.09 4.99 16.18
CA LEU A 35 10.08 4.56 15.21
C LEU A 35 10.62 4.55 13.77
N LEU A 36 11.38 5.58 13.37
CA LEU A 36 12.01 5.64 12.05
C LEU A 36 13.07 4.54 11.88
N TYR A 37 13.83 4.24 12.93
CA TYR A 37 14.82 3.17 12.91
C TYR A 37 14.17 1.78 12.82
N VAL A 38 13.11 1.53 13.60
CA VAL A 38 12.33 0.29 13.51
C VAL A 38 11.70 0.13 12.12
N LEU A 39 11.16 1.23 11.55
CA LEU A 39 10.61 1.23 10.21
C LEU A 39 11.69 0.95 9.16
N TYR A 40 12.87 1.56 9.29
CA TYR A 40 14.01 1.32 8.42
C TYR A 40 14.46 -0.15 8.49
N CYS A 41 14.62 -0.72 9.68
CA CYS A 41 14.98 -2.13 9.86
C CYS A 41 13.91 -3.07 9.29
N ALA A 42 12.62 -2.77 9.48
CA ALA A 42 11.53 -3.56 8.92
C ALA A 42 11.51 -3.50 7.39
N LEU A 43 11.68 -2.32 6.80
CA LEU A 43 11.69 -2.13 5.34
C LEU A 43 12.95 -2.74 4.70
N ALA A 44 14.12 -2.50 5.28
CA ALA A 44 15.37 -3.10 4.82
C ALA A 44 15.31 -4.62 4.89
N TYR A 45 14.73 -5.17 5.97
CA TYR A 45 14.54 -6.61 6.12
C TYR A 45 13.55 -7.19 5.09
N VAL A 46 12.36 -6.61 4.96
CA VAL A 46 11.33 -7.09 4.02
C VAL A 46 11.85 -7.03 2.58
N VAL A 47 12.46 -5.91 2.18
CA VAL A 47 12.93 -5.73 0.81
C VAL A 47 14.11 -6.65 0.50
N THR A 48 15.12 -6.73 1.39
CA THR A 48 16.30 -7.59 1.11
C THR A 48 15.95 -9.07 1.15
N PHE A 49 15.12 -9.49 2.10
CA PHE A 49 14.79 -10.89 2.30
C PHE A 49 13.81 -11.42 1.25
N ASP A 50 12.77 -10.67 0.89
CA ASP A 50 11.81 -11.10 -0.14
C ASP A 50 12.46 -11.11 -1.53
N VAL A 51 13.31 -10.13 -1.85
CA VAL A 51 14.09 -10.15 -3.09
C VAL A 51 15.01 -11.36 -3.13
N LEU A 52 15.74 -11.65 -2.05
CA LEU A 52 16.61 -12.83 -2.00
C LEU A 52 15.83 -14.13 -2.09
N LEU A 53 14.68 -14.24 -1.43
CA LEU A 53 13.82 -15.41 -1.50
C LEU A 53 13.31 -15.68 -2.91
N VAL A 54 12.78 -14.65 -3.58
CA VAL A 54 12.28 -14.77 -4.95
C VAL A 54 13.40 -15.22 -5.88
N ARG A 55 14.61 -14.67 -5.72
CA ARG A 55 15.78 -15.05 -6.52
C ARG A 55 16.28 -16.46 -6.21
N LEU A 56 16.36 -16.84 -4.94
CA LEU A 56 16.83 -18.17 -4.52
C LEU A 56 15.84 -19.26 -4.95
N ARG A 57 14.53 -18.98 -4.89
CA ARG A 57 13.46 -19.87 -5.36
C ARG A 57 13.55 -20.16 -6.86
N THR A 58 14.00 -19.21 -7.66
CA THR A 58 14.22 -19.45 -9.10
C THR A 58 15.43 -20.33 -9.41
N LEU A 59 16.41 -20.39 -8.50
CA LEU A 59 17.65 -21.14 -8.69
C LEU A 59 17.57 -22.57 -8.15
N LEU A 60 16.77 -22.81 -7.12
CA LEU A 60 16.69 -24.09 -6.45
C LEU A 60 15.33 -24.74 -6.73
N ALA A 61 15.34 -25.96 -7.30
CA ALA A 61 14.14 -26.75 -7.61
C ALA A 61 13.34 -27.21 -6.36
N PHE A 62 13.77 -26.82 -5.15
CA PHE A 62 13.19 -27.20 -3.86
C PHE A 62 12.37 -26.07 -3.24
N GLY A 63 11.38 -25.56 -3.96
CA GLY A 63 10.61 -24.37 -3.56
C GLY A 63 10.01 -24.46 -2.14
N ALA A 64 9.42 -25.59 -1.76
CA ALA A 64 8.73 -25.73 -0.48
C ALA A 64 9.67 -25.77 0.74
N ALA A 65 10.84 -26.42 0.62
CA ALA A 65 11.80 -26.51 1.72
C ALA A 65 12.46 -25.15 2.00
N LEU A 66 12.74 -24.39 0.93
CA LEU A 66 13.27 -23.02 1.05
C LEU A 66 12.27 -22.06 1.65
N ASP A 67 11.00 -22.15 1.26
CA ASP A 67 9.94 -21.36 1.85
C ASP A 67 9.85 -21.62 3.37
N ALA A 68 9.94 -22.88 3.80
CA ALA A 68 9.90 -23.24 5.22
C ALA A 68 11.10 -22.70 6.02
N VAL A 69 12.32 -22.85 5.49
CA VAL A 69 13.54 -22.30 6.11
C VAL A 69 13.47 -20.78 6.20
N ALA A 70 12.96 -20.13 5.16
CA ALA A 70 12.87 -18.68 5.12
C ALA A 70 11.80 -18.14 6.09
N VAL A 71 10.66 -18.83 6.23
CA VAL A 71 9.67 -18.52 7.26
C VAL A 71 10.25 -18.72 8.66
N ALA A 72 11.00 -19.80 8.90
CA ALA A 72 11.66 -20.03 10.19
C ALA A 72 12.68 -18.92 10.52
N ALA A 73 13.47 -18.48 9.54
CA ALA A 73 14.40 -17.35 9.68
C ALA A 73 13.67 -16.03 9.96
N LYS A 74 12.53 -15.77 9.30
CA LYS A 74 11.64 -14.61 9.57
C LYS A 74 11.13 -14.62 11.01
N ILE A 75 10.63 -15.77 11.47
CA ILE A 75 10.13 -15.93 12.84
C ILE A 75 11.27 -15.71 13.84
N GLY A 76 12.44 -16.32 13.63
CA GLY A 76 13.60 -16.12 14.50
C GLY A 76 14.01 -14.65 14.61
N TYR A 77 14.08 -13.93 13.49
CA TYR A 77 14.44 -12.52 13.50
C TYR A 77 13.41 -11.64 14.23
N VAL A 78 12.12 -11.83 13.96
CA VAL A 78 11.05 -11.01 14.56
C VAL A 78 10.88 -11.30 16.05
N PHE A 79 10.97 -12.57 16.46
CA PHE A 79 10.69 -12.93 17.86
C PHE A 79 11.93 -12.95 18.75
N VAL A 80 13.14 -13.07 18.20
CA VAL A 80 14.38 -13.07 18.99
C VAL A 80 15.22 -11.81 18.72
N GLY A 81 15.42 -11.46 17.45
CA GLY A 81 16.26 -10.32 17.05
C GLY A 81 15.68 -8.97 17.49
N MET A 82 14.41 -8.70 17.15
CA MET A 82 13.77 -7.42 17.49
C MET A 82 13.65 -7.17 19.00
N PRO A 83 13.21 -8.14 19.84
CA PRO A 83 13.15 -7.93 21.29
C PRO A 83 14.52 -7.76 21.94
N MET A 84 15.56 -8.46 21.48
CA MET A 84 16.93 -8.26 21.95
C MET A 84 17.44 -6.85 21.62
N LEU A 85 17.21 -6.39 20.38
CA LEU A 85 17.60 -5.06 19.94
C LEU A 85 16.84 -3.97 20.72
N TYR A 86 15.52 -4.14 20.88
CA TYR A 86 14.70 -3.22 21.67
C TYR A 86 15.19 -3.12 23.11
N ARG A 87 15.39 -4.27 23.77
CA ARG A 87 15.91 -4.34 25.14
C ARG A 87 17.24 -3.61 25.26
N HIS A 88 18.14 -3.81 24.29
CA HIS A 88 19.46 -3.17 24.30
C HIS A 88 19.39 -1.65 24.11
N ILE A 89 18.48 -1.15 23.26
CA ILE A 89 18.25 0.28 23.07
C ILE A 89 17.66 0.89 24.35
N THR A 90 16.67 0.24 24.95
CA THR A 90 16.00 0.78 26.16
C THR A 90 16.84 0.69 27.43
N GLN A 91 17.75 -0.28 27.53
CA GLN A 91 18.64 -0.43 28.69
C GLN A 91 19.88 0.46 28.63
N ALA A 92 20.19 1.05 27.47
CA ALA A 92 21.31 1.97 27.30
C ALA A 92 21.06 3.35 27.95
N GLU A 93 19.83 3.67 28.35
CA GLU A 93 19.49 5.00 28.92
C GLU A 93 19.82 5.13 30.42
N GLU A 94 20.12 4.05 31.16
CA GLU A 94 20.24 4.08 32.63
C GLU A 94 21.67 4.22 33.20
N GLY A 95 22.71 4.42 32.38
CA GLY A 95 24.08 4.59 32.92
C GLY A 95 25.04 5.35 32.01
N THR A 96 25.67 6.40 32.53
CA THR A 96 26.62 7.27 31.80
C THR A 96 27.91 6.58 31.34
N ASP A 97 28.15 5.33 31.76
CA ASP A 97 29.40 4.61 31.51
C ASP A 97 29.24 3.34 30.63
N HIS A 98 28.11 3.16 29.92
CA HIS A 98 27.82 1.95 29.14
C HIS A 98 27.73 2.19 27.62
N ALA A 99 28.62 3.02 27.07
CA ALA A 99 28.72 3.27 25.63
C ALA A 99 29.43 2.19 24.74
N PRO A 100 30.08 1.10 25.21
CA PRO A 100 30.75 0.15 24.29
C PRO A 100 29.88 -1.00 23.75
N ALA A 101 28.63 -1.16 24.20
CA ALA A 101 27.81 -2.33 23.81
C ALA A 101 26.96 -2.14 22.55
N LEU A 102 26.69 -0.89 22.13
CA LEU A 102 25.96 -0.61 20.89
C LEU A 102 26.74 -1.06 19.64
N ASP A 103 28.07 -0.96 19.68
CA ASP A 103 28.96 -1.44 18.62
C ASP A 103 28.90 -2.96 18.46
N ALA A 104 28.71 -3.72 19.54
CA ALA A 104 28.59 -5.18 19.49
C ALA A 104 27.26 -5.63 18.84
N CYS A 105 26.15 -4.92 19.09
CA CYS A 105 24.87 -5.19 18.42
C CYS A 105 24.89 -4.80 16.94
N LEU A 106 25.53 -3.68 16.58
CA LEU A 106 25.78 -3.32 15.18
C LEU A 106 26.71 -4.33 14.50
N LEU A 107 27.70 -4.87 15.21
CA LEU A 107 28.56 -5.97 14.77
C LEU A 107 27.86 -7.33 14.73
N LEU A 108 26.67 -7.50 15.32
CA LEU A 108 25.84 -8.70 15.20
C LEU A 108 24.80 -8.60 14.06
N LEU A 109 24.42 -7.38 13.66
CA LEU A 109 23.53 -7.10 12.52
C LEU A 109 24.30 -6.92 11.19
N ALA A 110 25.49 -6.31 11.22
CA ALA A 110 26.41 -6.18 10.07
C ALA A 110 26.84 -7.51 9.40
N PRO A 111 27.10 -8.62 10.13
CA PRO A 111 27.54 -9.87 9.53
C PRO A 111 26.43 -10.62 8.82
N TRP A 112 25.19 -10.13 8.79
CA TRP A 112 24.15 -10.65 7.89
C TRP A 112 24.12 -9.89 6.57
N ALA A 113 24.38 -8.58 6.58
CA ALA A 113 24.44 -7.79 5.35
C ALA A 113 25.56 -8.26 4.41
N LEU A 114 26.73 -8.62 4.94
CA LEU A 114 27.86 -9.12 4.14
C LEU A 114 27.59 -10.45 3.42
N PRO A 115 27.15 -11.54 4.08
CA PRO A 115 26.81 -12.79 3.40
C PRO A 115 25.58 -12.66 2.51
N LEU A 116 24.59 -11.81 2.85
CA LEU A 116 23.46 -11.53 1.94
C LEU A 116 23.93 -10.79 0.68
N THR A 117 24.85 -9.83 0.82
CA THR A 117 25.46 -9.10 -0.31
C THR A 117 26.36 -10.01 -1.14
N PHE A 118 27.13 -10.89 -0.49
CA PHE A 118 27.97 -11.88 -1.17
C PHE A 118 27.12 -12.91 -1.92
N LEU A 119 26.05 -13.42 -1.30
CA LEU A 119 25.11 -14.32 -1.95
C LEU A 119 24.42 -13.63 -3.14
N TYR A 120 23.98 -12.38 -2.98
CA TYR A 120 23.42 -11.59 -4.06
C TYR A 120 24.41 -11.42 -5.23
N ALA A 121 25.65 -11.01 -4.94
CA ALA A 121 26.71 -10.86 -5.94
C ALA A 121 27.06 -12.19 -6.63
N ALA A 122 27.07 -13.30 -5.89
CA ALA A 122 27.30 -14.64 -6.44
C ALA A 122 26.15 -15.12 -7.34
N THR A 123 24.91 -14.65 -7.13
CA THR A 123 23.75 -15.02 -7.96
C THR A 123 23.62 -14.20 -9.25
N MET A 124 24.29 -13.06 -9.37
CA MET A 124 24.31 -12.24 -10.60
C MET A 124 24.80 -13.01 -11.85
N PRO A 125 25.96 -13.70 -11.83
CA PRO A 125 26.41 -14.45 -13.01
C PRO A 125 25.48 -15.61 -13.38
N LEU A 126 24.79 -16.23 -12.40
CA LEU A 126 23.80 -17.28 -12.66
C LEU A 126 22.56 -16.75 -13.40
N GLN A 127 22.16 -15.49 -13.17
CA GLN A 127 21.05 -14.88 -13.93
C GLN A 127 21.42 -14.63 -15.39
N SER A 128 22.64 -14.18 -15.65
CA SER A 128 23.15 -14.01 -17.01
C SER A 128 23.15 -15.34 -17.78
N LEU A 129 23.51 -16.43 -17.11
CA LEU A 129 23.46 -17.78 -17.69
C LEU A 129 22.04 -18.30 -17.87
N TYR A 130 21.13 -18.05 -16.91
CA TYR A 130 19.73 -18.43 -17.05
C TYR A 130 19.04 -17.72 -18.23
N GLY A 131 19.40 -16.47 -18.51
CA GLY A 131 18.95 -15.74 -19.69
C GLY A 131 19.38 -16.39 -21.01
N LEU A 132 20.57 -17.02 -21.04
CA LEU A 132 21.09 -17.75 -22.21
C LEU A 132 20.47 -19.14 -22.36
N CYS A 133 20.08 -19.78 -21.27
CA CYS A 133 19.41 -21.09 -21.27
C CYS A 133 17.89 -20.99 -21.40
N LYS A 134 17.33 -19.78 -21.53
CA LYS A 134 15.89 -19.62 -21.69
C LYS A 134 15.51 -20.29 -23.02
N PRO A 135 14.62 -21.30 -23.01
CA PRO A 135 14.20 -21.94 -24.24
C PRO A 135 13.64 -20.86 -25.18
N PRO A 136 13.87 -20.98 -26.49
CA PRO A 136 13.30 -20.05 -27.46
C PRO A 136 11.80 -19.94 -27.18
N PRO A 137 11.24 -18.71 -27.16
CA PRO A 137 9.81 -18.55 -26.91
C PRO A 137 9.06 -19.47 -27.88
N PRO A 138 8.06 -20.23 -27.38
CA PRO A 138 7.30 -21.13 -28.24
C PRO A 138 6.85 -20.35 -29.46
N VAL A 139 7.12 -20.92 -30.64
CA VAL A 139 6.75 -20.33 -31.93
C VAL A 139 5.28 -19.97 -31.84
N LEU A 140 5.00 -18.67 -31.88
CA LEU A 140 3.67 -18.10 -31.76
C LEU A 140 2.87 -18.63 -32.95
N GLU A 141 2.15 -19.73 -32.74
CA GLU A 141 1.22 -20.26 -33.73
C GLU A 141 0.28 -19.13 -34.10
N LYS A 142 0.25 -18.82 -35.40
CA LYS A 142 -0.58 -17.78 -36.00
C LYS A 142 -2.01 -18.00 -35.47
N PRO A 143 -2.54 -17.11 -34.61
CA PRO A 143 -3.83 -17.36 -33.98
C PRO A 143 -4.86 -17.55 -35.08
N SER A 144 -5.54 -18.70 -35.06
CA SER A 144 -6.73 -18.92 -35.87
C SER A 144 -7.63 -17.71 -35.68
N ILE A 145 -8.11 -17.14 -36.78
CA ILE A 145 -9.01 -15.99 -36.77
C ILE A 145 -10.32 -16.47 -36.12
N GLU A 146 -10.36 -16.40 -34.80
CA GLU A 146 -11.53 -16.67 -33.99
C GLU A 146 -12.39 -15.41 -34.09
N TYR A 147 -13.60 -15.57 -34.61
CA TYR A 147 -14.56 -14.48 -34.70
C TYR A 147 -14.90 -14.03 -33.27
N GLN A 148 -14.23 -12.97 -32.80
CA GLN A 148 -14.51 -12.40 -31.49
C GLN A 148 -15.91 -11.76 -31.51
N ALA A 149 -16.77 -12.18 -30.58
CA ALA A 149 -18.07 -11.57 -30.40
C ALA A 149 -17.93 -10.07 -30.12
N MET A 150 -18.53 -9.24 -30.98
CA MET A 150 -18.56 -7.80 -30.81
C MET A 150 -19.80 -7.39 -30.03
N THR A 151 -19.66 -6.43 -29.13
CA THR A 151 -20.75 -5.88 -28.33
C THR A 151 -20.86 -4.38 -28.58
N GLU A 152 -22.08 -3.89 -28.72
CA GLU A 152 -22.40 -2.49 -28.96
C GLU A 152 -22.22 -1.65 -27.68
N CYS A 153 -21.46 -0.55 -27.76
CA CYS A 153 -21.36 0.43 -26.69
C CYS A 153 -22.67 1.22 -26.55
N LYS A 154 -23.25 1.29 -25.36
CA LYS A 154 -24.53 2.01 -25.16
C LYS A 154 -24.44 3.53 -25.16
N VAL A 155 -23.24 4.09 -25.24
CA VAL A 155 -23.03 5.56 -25.29
C VAL A 155 -22.82 6.04 -26.72
N CYS A 156 -21.86 5.48 -27.46
CA CYS A 156 -21.59 5.87 -28.86
C CYS A 156 -22.28 4.99 -29.91
N LEU A 157 -22.91 3.87 -29.51
CA LEU A 157 -23.59 2.92 -30.40
C LEU A 157 -22.69 2.18 -31.41
N GLU A 158 -21.36 2.24 -31.22
CA GLU A 158 -20.40 1.50 -32.05
C GLU A 158 -20.13 0.11 -31.46
N PHE A 159 -19.78 -0.86 -32.33
CA PHE A 159 -19.46 -2.23 -31.95
C PHE A 159 -17.97 -2.38 -31.62
N TYR A 160 -17.69 -2.99 -30.46
CA TYR A 160 -16.34 -3.18 -29.95
C TYR A 160 -16.11 -4.64 -29.53
N THR A 161 -14.86 -5.08 -29.59
CA THR A 161 -14.44 -6.34 -28.96
C THR A 161 -14.44 -6.20 -27.44
N ALA A 162 -14.55 -7.31 -26.71
CA ALA A 162 -14.58 -7.32 -25.25
C ALA A 162 -13.38 -6.59 -24.60
N GLU A 163 -12.22 -6.60 -25.26
CA GLU A 163 -11.01 -5.91 -24.81
C GLU A 163 -11.12 -4.38 -24.84
N LYS A 164 -11.94 -3.82 -25.74
CA LYS A 164 -12.14 -2.37 -25.88
C LYS A 164 -13.32 -1.86 -25.06
N LEU A 165 -14.09 -2.75 -24.46
CA LEU A 165 -15.18 -2.43 -23.55
C LEU A 165 -14.63 -2.36 -22.13
N ALA A 166 -14.94 -1.28 -21.43
CA ALA A 166 -14.53 -1.14 -20.05
C ALA A 166 -15.45 -2.00 -19.16
N ALA A 167 -14.86 -2.81 -18.27
CA ALA A 167 -15.58 -3.48 -17.20
C ALA A 167 -15.63 -2.54 -15.98
N TYR A 168 -16.57 -1.57 -15.99
CA TYR A 168 -16.61 -0.48 -15.01
C TYR A 168 -17.59 -0.64 -13.84
N CYS A 169 -18.34 -1.73 -13.80
CA CYS A 169 -19.29 -1.94 -12.71
C CYS A 169 -19.40 -3.42 -12.35
N ASP A 170 -19.23 -3.72 -11.07
CA ASP A 170 -19.43 -5.07 -10.54
C ASP A 170 -20.93 -5.45 -10.45
N THR A 171 -21.83 -4.47 -10.54
CA THR A 171 -23.28 -4.65 -10.36
C THR A 171 -24.06 -4.78 -11.66
N CYS A 172 -23.69 -4.05 -12.70
CA CYS A 172 -24.41 -4.08 -13.98
C CYS A 172 -23.47 -4.41 -15.14
N THR A 173 -24.01 -5.06 -16.16
CA THR A 173 -23.29 -5.46 -17.38
C THR A 173 -23.50 -4.49 -18.53
N THR A 174 -23.83 -3.22 -18.26
CA THR A 174 -23.99 -2.21 -19.31
C THR A 174 -22.65 -2.06 -20.04
N PRO A 175 -22.58 -2.27 -21.37
CA PRO A 175 -21.35 -2.10 -22.11
C PRO A 175 -21.10 -0.63 -22.46
N CYS A 176 -19.90 -0.14 -22.18
CA CYS A 176 -19.40 1.16 -22.62
C CYS A 176 -17.94 1.03 -23.04
N CYS A 177 -17.56 1.63 -24.17
CA CYS A 177 -16.18 1.63 -24.61
C CYS A 177 -15.31 2.51 -23.69
N ILE A 178 -14.01 2.20 -23.65
CA ILE A 178 -13.03 2.90 -22.80
C ILE A 178 -13.04 4.42 -23.05
N ALA A 179 -13.15 4.85 -24.32
CA ALA A 179 -13.15 6.27 -24.67
C ALA A 179 -14.38 7.02 -24.12
N CYS A 180 -15.59 6.49 -24.33
CA CYS A 180 -16.81 7.08 -23.79
C CYS A 180 -16.81 7.10 -22.26
N PHE A 181 -16.25 6.08 -21.63
CA PHE A 181 -16.15 6.03 -20.17
C PHE A 181 -15.19 7.09 -19.61
N ASN A 182 -14.01 7.30 -20.22
CA ASN A 182 -13.09 8.36 -19.79
C ASN A 182 -13.71 9.76 -19.96
N ASN A 183 -14.35 10.03 -21.10
CA ASN A 183 -15.03 11.32 -21.33
C ASN A 183 -16.17 11.55 -20.32
N TYR A 184 -16.93 10.51 -19.99
CA TYR A 184 -17.95 10.56 -18.94
C TYR A 184 -17.35 10.92 -17.57
N LEU A 185 -16.22 10.29 -17.20
CA LEU A 185 -15.53 10.61 -15.95
C LEU A 185 -15.03 12.05 -15.92
N GLU A 186 -14.39 12.51 -16.99
CA GLU A 186 -13.93 13.89 -17.12
C GLU A 186 -15.06 14.89 -16.94
N HIS A 187 -16.21 14.68 -17.61
CA HIS A 187 -17.38 15.53 -17.45
C HIS A 187 -17.89 15.55 -16.00
N ARG A 188 -17.94 14.39 -15.32
CA ARG A 188 -18.34 14.30 -13.90
C ARG A 188 -17.37 15.01 -12.97
N LEU A 189 -16.08 14.92 -13.24
CA LEU A 189 -15.03 15.60 -12.48
C LEU A 189 -15.13 17.12 -12.65
N THR A 190 -15.31 17.62 -13.88
CA THR A 190 -15.47 19.05 -14.15
C THR A 190 -16.74 19.62 -13.51
N SER A 191 -17.82 18.84 -13.45
CA SER A 191 -19.08 19.22 -12.79
C SER A 191 -19.07 19.02 -11.28
N ASN A 192 -17.97 18.48 -10.71
CA ASN A 192 -17.86 18.14 -9.28
C ASN A 192 -19.00 17.23 -8.78
N GLU A 193 -19.49 16.34 -9.64
CA GLU A 193 -20.56 15.40 -9.35
C GLU A 193 -19.99 14.08 -8.80
N THR A 194 -20.79 13.35 -8.02
CA THR A 194 -20.39 12.03 -7.53
C THR A 194 -20.09 11.06 -8.67
N LEU A 195 -18.92 10.41 -8.61
CA LEU A 195 -18.50 9.42 -9.60
C LEU A 195 -19.35 8.14 -9.47
N CYS A 196 -20.24 7.93 -10.43
CA CYS A 196 -21.16 6.80 -10.46
C CYS A 196 -21.16 6.11 -11.83
N CYS A 197 -21.56 4.84 -11.86
CA CYS A 197 -21.68 4.04 -13.07
C CYS A 197 -22.70 4.68 -14.05
N PRO A 198 -22.36 4.85 -15.34
CA PRO A 198 -23.28 5.44 -16.32
C PRO A 198 -24.53 4.58 -16.58
N GLY A 199 -24.49 3.28 -16.29
CA GLY A 199 -25.62 2.36 -16.43
C GLY A 199 -26.55 2.38 -15.21
N CYS A 200 -26.09 1.84 -14.08
CA CYS A 200 -26.93 1.64 -12.89
C CYS A 200 -26.86 2.76 -11.85
N LYS A 201 -26.03 3.80 -12.07
CA LYS A 201 -25.81 4.91 -11.12
C LYS A 201 -25.23 4.53 -9.75
N ASN A 202 -24.81 3.28 -9.56
CA ASN A 202 -24.08 2.88 -8.35
C ASN A 202 -22.69 3.54 -8.31
N HIS A 203 -22.16 3.74 -7.10
CA HIS A 203 -20.79 4.24 -6.93
C HIS A 203 -19.77 3.33 -7.62
N LEU A 204 -18.76 3.93 -8.24
CA LEU A 204 -17.68 3.19 -8.88
C LEU A 204 -16.81 2.49 -7.83
N SER A 205 -16.39 1.26 -8.15
CA SER A 205 -15.51 0.48 -7.28
C SER A 205 -14.13 1.15 -7.22
N PRO A 206 -13.48 1.24 -6.03
CA PRO A 206 -12.11 1.76 -5.92
C PRO A 206 -11.10 1.00 -6.81
N ASN A 207 -11.34 -0.30 -7.02
CA ASN A 207 -10.49 -1.13 -7.89
C ASN A 207 -10.55 -0.68 -9.35
N LEU A 208 -11.70 -0.14 -9.78
CA LEU A 208 -11.83 0.39 -11.13
C LEU A 208 -10.94 1.61 -11.34
N LEU A 209 -10.90 2.49 -10.34
CA LEU A 209 -10.05 3.68 -10.38
C LEU A 209 -8.57 3.30 -10.50
N ALA A 210 -8.17 2.15 -9.97
CA ALA A 210 -6.81 1.62 -10.14
C ALA A 210 -6.56 0.89 -11.47
N SER A 211 -7.60 0.64 -12.28
CA SER A 211 -7.50 -0.17 -13.50
C SER A 211 -6.88 0.58 -14.67
N ASN A 212 -6.26 -0.17 -15.59
CA ASN A 212 -5.67 0.37 -16.83
C ASN A 212 -6.72 0.81 -17.87
N ALA A 213 -8.01 0.60 -17.61
CA ALA A 213 -9.08 1.06 -18.49
C ALA A 213 -9.28 2.59 -18.40
N ILE A 214 -8.77 3.23 -17.34
CA ILE A 214 -8.83 4.68 -17.17
C ILE A 214 -7.46 5.26 -17.50
N SER A 215 -7.44 6.36 -18.26
CA SER A 215 -6.20 7.08 -18.59
C SER A 215 -5.46 7.50 -17.30
N PHE A 216 -4.14 7.66 -17.39
CA PHE A 216 -3.33 8.04 -16.22
C PHE A 216 -3.80 9.38 -15.63
N ASP A 217 -4.02 10.38 -16.48
CA ASP A 217 -4.43 11.73 -16.07
C ASP A 217 -5.82 11.71 -15.42
N THR A 218 -6.78 11.00 -16.03
CA THR A 218 -8.14 10.86 -15.49
C THR A 218 -8.13 10.12 -14.14
N ARG A 219 -7.22 9.16 -13.96
CA ARG A 219 -7.07 8.41 -12.72
C ARG A 219 -6.57 9.29 -11.58
N GLU A 220 -5.56 10.12 -11.82
CA GLU A 220 -5.05 11.06 -10.83
C GLU A 220 -6.13 12.08 -10.43
N ALA A 221 -6.85 12.61 -11.41
CA ALA A 221 -7.97 13.51 -11.17
C ALA A 221 -9.12 12.85 -10.38
N CYS A 222 -9.46 11.58 -10.68
CA CYS A 222 -10.43 10.82 -9.91
C CYS A 222 -9.98 10.60 -8.46
N ALA A 223 -8.70 10.29 -8.24
CA ALA A 223 -8.16 10.09 -6.89
C ALA A 223 -8.24 11.39 -6.08
N ALA A 224 -7.83 12.51 -6.67
CA ALA A 224 -7.95 13.83 -6.05
C ALA A 224 -9.42 14.18 -5.74
N HIS A 225 -10.34 13.94 -6.69
CA HIS A 225 -11.77 14.19 -6.50
C HIS A 225 -12.40 13.29 -5.42
N CYS A 226 -11.96 12.03 -5.31
CA CYS A 226 -12.43 11.15 -4.24
C CYS A 226 -11.96 11.66 -2.87
N LEU A 227 -10.72 12.16 -2.76
CA LEU A 227 -10.21 12.75 -1.52
C LEU A 227 -11.01 14.01 -1.13
N THR A 228 -11.30 14.90 -2.08
CA THR A 228 -12.09 16.11 -1.80
C THR A 228 -13.53 15.80 -1.43
N GLN A 229 -14.19 14.82 -2.09
CA GLN A 229 -15.53 14.38 -1.69
C GLN A 229 -15.56 13.73 -0.30
N ASP A 230 -14.49 13.01 0.08
CA ASP A 230 -14.41 12.39 1.40
C ASP A 230 -14.25 13.42 2.54
N GLU A 231 -13.72 14.60 2.20
CA GLU A 231 -13.65 15.77 3.08
C GLU A 231 -14.98 16.53 3.10
N GLN A 232 -15.61 16.69 1.94
CA GLN A 232 -16.86 17.44 1.75
C GLN A 232 -18.08 16.52 1.73
N ARG A 233 -18.48 16.06 2.91
CA ARG A 233 -19.67 15.20 3.02
C ARG A 233 -20.95 16.01 2.93
N ILE A 234 -21.91 15.51 2.14
CA ILE A 234 -23.23 16.12 1.98
C ILE A 234 -24.24 15.41 2.89
N CYS A 235 -25.10 16.17 3.56
CA CYS A 235 -26.17 15.59 4.37
C CYS A 235 -27.21 14.89 3.47
N PRO A 236 -27.55 13.61 3.71
CA PRO A 236 -28.53 12.89 2.89
C PRO A 236 -29.97 13.40 3.04
N ARG A 237 -30.28 14.18 4.08
CA ARG A 237 -31.63 14.71 4.33
C ARG A 237 -31.88 16.09 3.73
N CYS A 238 -30.90 16.99 3.82
CA CYS A 238 -31.06 18.39 3.38
C CYS A 238 -30.05 18.85 2.33
N HIS A 239 -29.15 17.96 1.90
CA HIS A 239 -28.13 18.22 0.88
C HIS A 239 -27.17 19.38 1.17
N GLN A 240 -27.11 19.87 2.42
CA GLN A 240 -26.12 20.84 2.88
C GLN A 240 -24.80 20.16 3.25
N LEU A 241 -23.70 20.92 3.20
CA LEU A 241 -22.39 20.46 3.67
C LEU A 241 -22.46 20.04 5.14
N ALA A 242 -21.86 18.90 5.44
CA ALA A 242 -21.87 18.25 6.75
C ALA A 242 -20.43 17.97 7.21
N ARG A 243 -20.21 18.07 8.51
CA ARG A 243 -18.88 17.80 9.09
C ARG A 243 -18.66 16.30 9.25
N LYS A 244 -17.42 15.88 9.01
CA LYS A 244 -16.94 14.54 9.33
C LYS A 244 -16.83 14.38 10.84
N GLY A 245 -17.43 13.32 11.40
CA GLY A 245 -17.27 12.99 12.81
C GLY A 245 -15.84 12.56 13.12
N SER A 246 -15.22 13.14 14.15
CA SER A 246 -13.79 12.95 14.49
C SER A 246 -13.40 11.51 14.87
N LEU A 247 -14.34 10.69 15.35
CA LEU A 247 -14.02 9.38 15.92
C LEU A 247 -14.46 8.19 15.06
N ARG A 248 -15.31 8.39 14.03
CA ARG A 248 -15.88 7.29 13.24
C ARG A 248 -16.13 7.72 11.80
N LYS A 249 -15.38 7.13 10.86
CA LYS A 249 -15.43 7.43 9.40
C LYS A 249 -16.84 7.39 8.78
N ARG A 250 -17.82 6.73 9.40
CA ARG A 250 -19.20 6.63 8.90
C ARG A 250 -20.17 7.67 9.46
N ARG A 251 -19.80 8.44 10.49
CA ARG A 251 -20.73 9.40 11.11
C ARG A 251 -20.66 10.73 10.37
N VAL A 252 -21.80 11.16 9.83
CA VAL A 252 -21.98 12.48 9.21
C VAL A 252 -22.84 13.32 10.16
N ILE A 253 -22.37 14.52 10.51
CA ILE A 253 -23.10 15.45 11.38
C ILE A 253 -23.42 16.69 10.55
N CYS A 254 -24.71 16.94 10.30
CA CYS A 254 -25.13 18.11 9.54
C CYS A 254 -25.42 19.28 10.48
N ASP A 255 -24.73 20.40 10.29
CA ASP A 255 -24.94 21.60 11.11
C ASP A 255 -26.27 22.31 10.79
N ALA A 256 -26.79 22.18 9.57
CA ALA A 256 -28.01 22.86 9.14
C ALA A 256 -29.26 22.22 9.76
N CYS A 257 -29.42 20.90 9.64
CA CYS A 257 -30.59 20.19 10.17
C CYS A 257 -30.35 19.51 11.52
N LYS A 258 -29.13 19.60 12.08
CA LYS A 258 -28.71 18.98 13.35
C LYS A 258 -28.88 17.46 13.41
N THR A 259 -29.08 16.80 12.27
CA THR A 259 -29.20 15.33 12.22
C THR A 259 -27.85 14.65 12.09
N THR A 260 -27.76 13.44 12.64
CA THR A 260 -26.59 12.58 12.47
C THR A 260 -26.96 11.35 11.67
N SER A 261 -26.33 11.18 10.51
CA SER A 261 -26.61 10.08 9.59
C SER A 261 -25.39 9.19 9.39
N CYS A 262 -25.65 7.98 8.92
CA CYS A 262 -24.61 7.08 8.41
C CYS A 262 -24.24 7.50 6.99
N ALA A 263 -22.95 7.66 6.72
CA ALA A 263 -22.43 8.04 5.42
C ALA A 263 -22.74 7.01 4.32
N ASP A 264 -22.80 5.74 4.68
CA ASP A 264 -22.89 4.66 3.69
C ASP A 264 -24.33 4.43 3.23
N CYS A 265 -25.30 4.47 4.14
CA CYS A 265 -26.71 4.17 3.84
C CYS A 265 -27.62 5.40 3.86
N GLY A 266 -27.13 6.56 4.29
CA GLY A 266 -27.90 7.80 4.41
C GLY A 266 -28.94 7.83 5.54
N LYS A 267 -29.19 6.71 6.24
CA LYS A 267 -30.13 6.59 7.36
C LYS A 267 -29.55 7.18 8.66
N ASP A 268 -30.32 7.14 9.74
CA ASP A 268 -29.85 7.55 11.07
C ASP A 268 -28.59 6.81 11.48
N TYR A 269 -27.68 7.53 12.14
CA TYR A 269 -26.38 7.00 12.48
C TYR A 269 -26.50 5.76 13.37
N HIS A 270 -25.84 4.67 12.95
CA HIS A 270 -25.79 3.43 13.69
C HIS A 270 -24.34 2.98 13.96
N LEU A 271 -24.14 2.47 15.18
CA LEU A 271 -22.82 2.16 15.73
C LEU A 271 -22.15 0.98 15.01
N LEU A 272 -22.93 -0.06 14.73
CA LEU A 272 -22.51 -1.30 14.07
C LEU A 272 -22.59 -1.16 12.54
N PRO A 273 -21.80 -1.88 11.74
CA PRO A 273 -21.86 -1.87 10.27
C PRO A 273 -23.13 -2.56 9.71
N THR A 274 -24.30 -2.17 10.17
CA THR A 274 -25.61 -2.70 9.74
C THR A 274 -26.17 -1.94 8.53
N CYS A 275 -25.32 -1.21 7.78
CA CYS A 275 -25.72 -0.46 6.57
C CYS A 275 -26.30 -1.39 5.50
N ARG A 276 -25.83 -2.64 5.49
CA ARG A 276 -26.23 -3.68 4.55
C ARG A 276 -27.48 -4.38 5.08
N ASP A 277 -28.56 -4.29 4.33
CA ASP A 277 -29.72 -5.12 4.54
C ASP A 277 -29.37 -6.56 4.13
N LYS A 278 -28.94 -7.35 5.12
CA LYS A 278 -28.58 -8.76 4.92
C LYS A 278 -29.75 -9.58 4.39
N ALA A 279 -31.00 -9.16 4.63
CA ALA A 279 -32.17 -9.85 4.08
C ALA A 279 -32.31 -9.57 2.59
N PHE A 280 -32.08 -8.32 2.15
CA PHE A 280 -32.04 -7.98 0.72
C PHE A 280 -30.83 -8.60 0.00
N GLU A 281 -29.64 -8.61 0.59
CA GLU A 281 -28.48 -9.33 0.03
C GLU A 281 -28.77 -10.83 -0.12
N ARG A 282 -29.50 -11.43 0.83
CA ARG A 282 -29.91 -12.83 0.78
C ARG A 282 -30.96 -13.05 -0.32
N TYR A 283 -31.98 -12.19 -0.40
CA TYR A 283 -32.98 -12.20 -1.47
C TYR A 283 -32.32 -12.11 -2.85
N CYS A 284 -31.45 -11.13 -3.09
CA CYS A 284 -30.72 -11.00 -4.35
C CYS A 284 -29.82 -12.21 -4.68
N ARG A 285 -29.32 -12.94 -3.67
CA ARG A 285 -28.55 -14.17 -3.87
C ARG A 285 -29.46 -15.36 -4.24
N GLU A 286 -30.67 -15.40 -3.69
CA GLU A 286 -31.65 -16.47 -3.89
C GLU A 286 -32.49 -16.27 -5.16
N THR A 287 -32.81 -15.02 -5.52
CA THR A 287 -33.71 -14.67 -6.62
C THR A 287 -33.06 -13.87 -7.74
N GLY A 288 -31.79 -13.47 -7.58
CA GLY A 288 -31.04 -12.82 -8.66
C GLY A 288 -30.97 -13.72 -9.88
N PRO A 289 -30.93 -13.16 -11.11
CA PRO A 289 -30.86 -13.96 -12.32
C PRO A 289 -29.65 -14.88 -12.19
N ALA A 290 -29.91 -16.19 -12.09
CA ALA A 290 -28.86 -17.19 -12.14
C ALA A 290 -27.99 -16.80 -13.33
N ARG A 291 -26.71 -16.47 -13.08
CA ARG A 291 -25.74 -16.24 -14.15
C ARG A 291 -25.87 -17.45 -15.05
N ALA A 292 -26.51 -17.27 -16.19
CA ALA A 292 -26.57 -18.28 -17.22
C ALA A 292 -25.11 -18.56 -17.51
N LYS A 293 -24.64 -19.74 -17.11
CA LYS A 293 -23.38 -20.29 -17.60
C LYS A 293 -23.63 -20.59 -19.07
N GLY A 294 -23.46 -19.57 -19.91
CA GLY A 294 -23.20 -19.70 -21.33
C GLY A 294 -21.70 -19.77 -21.52
#